data_AF-A0A239RXA2-F1
#
_entry.id   AF-A0A239RXA2-F1
#
_cell.length_a   1.000
_cell.length_b   1.000
_cell.length_c   1.000
_cell.angle_alpha   90.00
_cell.angle_beta   90.00
_cell.angle_gamma   90.00
#
_symmetry.space_group_name_H-M   'P 1'
#
loop_
_entity.id
_entity.type
_entity.pdbx_description
1 polymer ?
#
loop_
_entity_poly.entity_id
_entity_poly.type
_entity_poly.pdbx_seq_one_letter_code
_entity_poly.pdbx_strand_id
1 'polypeptide(L)'
;MSHLHEDKKILNRVKRLQGQVNAVELSITHPDASCIDVLQQVAAIKGAVNGLMNELVEAHLRHHVLAQAEQVNEEELAEFLKLLKRYG
;
A
#
# COMPACT_ATOMS: atom_id res chain seq x y z
N MET A 1 -3.60 -18.36 -10.82
CA MET A 1 -4.53 -17.22 -10.94
C MET A 1 -4.08 -16.12 -9.97
N SER A 2 -4.24 -14.85 -10.31
CA SER A 2 -3.90 -13.76 -9.39
C SER A 2 -4.87 -13.81 -8.20
N HIS A 3 -4.36 -14.10 -7.01
CA HIS A 3 -5.14 -14.09 -5.76
C HIS A 3 -5.75 -12.70 -5.44
N LEU A 4 -5.34 -11.66 -6.18
CA LEU A 4 -5.79 -10.28 -6.00
C LEU A 4 -7.14 -9.97 -6.69
N HIS A 5 -7.63 -10.83 -7.59
CA HIS A 5 -8.81 -10.52 -8.41
C HIS A 5 -10.10 -10.28 -7.60
N GLU A 6 -10.19 -10.85 -6.40
CA GLU A 6 -11.37 -10.72 -5.51
C GLU A 6 -11.08 -9.91 -4.24
N ASP A 7 -9.85 -9.39 -4.09
CA ASP A 7 -9.46 -8.66 -2.90
C ASP A 7 -10.01 -7.22 -2.93
N LYS A 8 -11.23 -7.07 -2.40
CA LYS A 8 -11.92 -5.78 -2.25
C LYS A 8 -11.10 -4.78 -1.44
N LYS A 9 -10.26 -5.24 -0.50
CA LYS A 9 -9.45 -4.35 0.36
C LYS A 9 -8.34 -3.71 -0.47
N ILE A 10 -7.63 -4.50 -1.27
CA ILE A 10 -6.60 -4.00 -2.21
C ILE A 10 -7.23 -3.05 -3.22
N LEU A 11 -8.36 -3.41 -3.82
CA LEU A 11 -9.07 -2.54 -4.76
C LEU A 11 -9.47 -1.19 -4.13
N ASN A 12 -9.99 -1.21 -2.89
CA ASN A 12 -10.35 0.02 -2.18
C ASN A 12 -9.15 0.92 -1.89
N ARG A 13 -7.96 0.34 -1.62
CA ARG A 13 -6.73 1.12 -1.46
C ARG A 13 -6.28 1.79 -2.76
N VAL A 14 -6.36 1.07 -3.88
CA VAL A 14 -6.06 1.63 -5.21
C VAL A 14 -7.01 2.79 -5.52
N LYS A 15 -8.32 2.62 -5.28
CA LYS A 15 -9.31 3.71 -5.48
C LYS A 15 -9.01 4.93 -4.61
N ARG A 16 -8.58 4.74 -3.36
CA ARG A 16 -8.17 5.85 -2.49
C ARG A 16 -6.94 6.57 -3.04
N LEU A 17 -5.92 5.84 -3.50
CA LEU A 17 -4.73 6.41 -4.13
C LEU A 17 -5.08 7.23 -5.37
N GLN A 18 -5.99 6.74 -6.22
CA GLN A 18 -6.49 7.50 -7.37
C GLN A 18 -7.11 8.84 -6.94
N GLY A 19 -7.96 8.83 -5.91
CA GLY A 19 -8.52 10.07 -5.37
C GLY A 19 -7.48 11.03 -4.82
N GLN A 20 -6.42 10.53 -4.17
CA GLN A 20 -5.31 11.36 -3.69
C GLN A 20 -4.51 11.98 -4.83
N VAL A 21 -4.23 11.22 -5.89
CA VAL A 21 -3.53 11.73 -7.09
C VAL A 21 -4.36 12.82 -7.78
N ASN A 22 -5.67 12.60 -7.94
CA ASN A 22 -6.57 13.62 -8.50
C ASN A 22 -6.61 14.89 -7.64
N ALA A 23 -6.54 14.76 -6.30
CA ALA A 23 -6.49 15.91 -5.40
C ALA A 23 -5.20 16.73 -5.57
N VAL A 24 -4.06 16.06 -5.83
CA VAL A 24 -2.80 16.75 -6.16
C VAL A 24 -2.91 17.50 -7.48
N GLU A 25 -3.46 16.88 -8.52
CA GLU A 25 -3.70 17.50 -9.83
C GLU A 25 -4.54 18.79 -9.72
N LEU A 26 -5.63 18.73 -8.94
CA LEU A 26 -6.46 19.90 -8.66
C LEU A 26 -5.70 20.98 -7.89
N SER A 27 -4.85 20.58 -6.95
CA SER A 27 -4.09 21.54 -6.13
C SER A 27 -3.04 22.26 -6.97
N ILE A 28 -2.27 21.57 -7.81
CA ILE A 28 -1.21 22.21 -8.61
C ILE A 28 -1.74 23.15 -9.70
N THR A 29 -2.99 22.99 -10.11
CA THR A 29 -3.65 23.84 -11.11
C THR A 29 -4.38 25.03 -10.48
N HIS A 30 -4.49 25.06 -9.14
CA HIS A 30 -5.15 26.14 -8.43
C HIS A 30 -4.18 27.31 -8.20
N PRO A 31 -4.52 28.57 -8.60
CA PRO A 31 -3.60 29.71 -8.54
C PRO A 31 -3.03 30.00 -7.14
N ASP A 32 -3.85 29.81 -6.10
CA ASP A 32 -3.49 30.10 -4.71
C ASP A 32 -2.99 28.88 -3.91
N ALA A 33 -2.65 27.78 -4.58
CA ALA A 33 -2.21 26.59 -3.88
C ALA A 33 -0.85 26.78 -3.20
N SER A 34 -0.80 26.44 -1.92
CA SER A 34 0.44 26.39 -1.14
C SER A 34 1.33 25.24 -1.61
N CYS A 35 2.60 25.53 -1.94
CA CYS A 35 3.58 24.49 -2.25
C CYS A 35 3.74 23.49 -1.08
N ILE A 36 3.61 23.95 0.16
CA ILE A 36 3.69 23.08 1.35
C ILE A 36 2.54 22.09 1.37
N ASP A 37 1.32 22.52 1.00
CA ASP A 37 0.14 21.66 1.03
C ASP A 37 0.23 20.57 -0.05
N VAL A 38 0.70 20.93 -1.25
CA VAL A 38 0.98 19.96 -2.32
C VAL A 38 2.05 18.96 -1.87
N LEU A 39 3.14 19.42 -1.24
CA LEU A 39 4.18 18.52 -0.70
C LEU A 39 3.61 17.56 0.34
N GLN A 40 2.71 18.02 1.22
CA GLN A 40 2.04 17.17 2.20
C GLN A 40 1.14 16.12 1.54
N GLN A 41 0.38 16.50 0.51
CA GLN A 41 -0.44 15.55 -0.25
C GLN A 41 0.41 14.48 -0.93
N VAL A 42 1.54 14.86 -1.56
CA VAL A 42 2.48 13.92 -2.17
C VAL A 42 3.11 12.99 -1.12
N ALA A 43 3.47 13.52 0.05
CA ALA A 43 3.96 12.71 1.17
C ALA A 43 2.90 11.68 1.65
N ALA A 44 1.63 12.08 1.70
CA ALA A 44 0.52 11.18 2.03
C ALA A 44 0.33 10.08 0.97
N ILE A 45 0.48 10.40 -0.33
CA ILE A 45 0.47 9.40 -1.41
C ILE A 45 1.63 8.42 -1.23
N LYS A 46 2.85 8.91 -0.98
CA LYS A 46 4.02 8.05 -0.73
C LYS A 46 3.73 7.05 0.40
N GLY A 47 3.21 7.52 1.53
CA GLY A 47 2.84 6.64 2.64
C GLY A 47 1.74 5.62 2.27
N ALA A 48 0.74 6.03 1.48
CA ALA A 48 -0.32 5.14 1.02
C ALA A 48 0.19 4.07 0.03
N VAL A 49 1.12 4.42 -0.86
CA VAL A 49 1.79 3.48 -1.77
C VAL A 49 2.62 2.47 -0.98
N ASN A 50 3.43 2.90 -0.02
CA ASN A 50 4.18 1.98 0.86
C ASN A 50 3.23 1.02 1.60
N GLY A 51 2.12 1.55 2.13
CA GLY A 51 1.09 0.73 2.77
C GLY A 51 0.48 -0.32 1.82
N LEU A 52 0.20 0.04 0.57
CA LEU A 52 -0.29 -0.91 -0.45
C LEU A 52 0.77 -1.96 -0.78
N MET A 53 2.03 -1.56 -0.98
CA MET A 53 3.14 -2.46 -1.27
C MET A 53 3.28 -3.54 -0.18
N ASN A 54 3.26 -3.13 1.09
CA ASN A 54 3.35 -4.06 2.22
C ASN A 54 2.23 -5.10 2.23
N GLU A 55 1.00 -4.73 1.88
CA GLU A 55 -0.11 -5.68 1.79
C GLU A 55 0.05 -6.65 0.62
N LEU A 56 0.51 -6.16 -0.54
CA LEU A 56 0.76 -7.02 -1.71
C LEU A 56 1.89 -8.01 -1.47
N VAL A 57 2.97 -7.59 -0.81
CA VAL A 57 4.08 -8.46 -0.44
C VAL A 57 3.62 -9.55 0.53
N GLU A 58 2.87 -9.18 1.57
CA GLU A 58 2.31 -10.14 2.52
C GLU A 58 1.38 -11.15 1.82
N ALA A 59 0.48 -10.67 0.97
CA ALA A 59 -0.43 -11.52 0.22
C ALA A 59 0.33 -12.48 -0.70
N HIS A 60 1.33 -11.99 -1.44
CA HIS A 60 2.16 -12.83 -2.31
C HIS A 60 2.94 -13.89 -1.53
N LEU A 61 3.56 -13.50 -0.40
CA LEU A 61 4.31 -14.40 0.47
C LEU A 61 3.42 -15.56 0.94
N ARG A 62 2.21 -15.26 1.42
CA ARG A 62 1.27 -16.29 1.90
C ARG A 62 0.72 -17.19 0.79
N HIS A 63 0.35 -16.62 -0.35
CA HIS A 63 -0.37 -17.35 -1.40
C HIS A 63 0.54 -18.06 -2.42
N HIS A 64 1.80 -17.65 -2.54
CA HIS A 64 2.70 -18.19 -3.57
C HIS A 64 3.99 -18.77 -3.00
N VAL A 65 4.59 -18.16 -1.98
CA VAL A 65 5.88 -18.61 -1.44
C VAL A 65 5.68 -19.67 -0.36
N LEU A 66 4.75 -19.42 0.57
CA LEU A 66 4.48 -20.30 1.71
C LEU A 66 3.36 -21.32 1.45
N ALA A 67 2.72 -21.27 0.29
CA ALA A 67 1.52 -22.05 -0.01
C ALA A 67 1.71 -23.58 0.08
N GLN A 68 2.94 -24.08 -0.05
CA GLN A 68 3.28 -25.51 0.04
C GLN A 68 4.18 -25.84 1.23
N ALA A 69 4.41 -24.88 2.14
CA ALA A 69 5.21 -25.14 3.33
C ALA A 69 4.46 -26.09 4.27
N GLU A 70 5.09 -27.18 4.68
CA GLU A 70 4.50 -28.15 5.61
C GLU A 70 4.28 -27.56 7.01
N GLN A 71 5.17 -26.66 7.43
CA GLN A 71 5.07 -25.91 8.68
C GLN A 71 5.51 -24.46 8.46
N VAL A 72 4.69 -23.52 8.92
CA VAL A 72 5.01 -22.09 8.96
C VAL A 72 4.89 -21.64 10.40
N ASN A 73 5.96 -21.05 10.94
CA ASN A 73 5.92 -20.37 12.22
C ASN A 73 5.19 -19.02 12.05
N GLU A 74 3.88 -19.00 12.30
CA GLU A 74 3.05 -17.81 12.10
C GLU A 74 3.42 -16.65 13.05
N GLU A 75 3.95 -16.94 14.25
CA GLU A 75 4.40 -15.89 15.17
C GLU A 75 5.62 -15.15 14.61
N GLU A 76 6.65 -15.90 14.19
CA GLU A 76 7.86 -15.33 13.60
C GLU A 76 7.56 -14.61 12.27
N LEU A 77 6.69 -15.19 11.44
CA LEU A 77 6.23 -14.54 10.21
C LEU A 77 5.51 -13.21 10.51
N ALA A 78 4.64 -13.17 11.52
CA ALA A 78 3.96 -11.95 11.92
C ALA A 78 4.94 -10.88 12.46
N GLU A 79 5.97 -11.27 13.21
CA GLU A 79 7.03 -10.36 13.65
C GLU A 79 7.84 -9.80 12.46
N PHE A 80 8.24 -10.66 11.52
CA PHE A 80 8.95 -10.23 10.32
C PHE A 80 8.13 -9.26 9.46
N LEU A 81 6.84 -9.55 9.24
CA LEU A 81 5.94 -8.68 8.49
C LEU A 81 5.74 -7.32 9.17
N LYS A 82 5.78 -7.25 10.52
CA LYS A 82 5.76 -5.97 11.24
C LYS A 82 7.03 -5.16 10.98
N LEU A 83 8.19 -5.80 10.89
CA LEU A 83 9.46 -5.13 10.56
C LEU A 83 9.43 -4.57 9.14
N LEU A 84 8.97 -5.37 8.17
CA LEU A 84 8.78 -4.91 6.79
C LEU A 84 7.85 -3.69 6.74
N LYS A 85 6.71 -3.73 7.45
CA LYS A 85 5.76 -2.60 7.49
C LYS A 85 6.34 -1.33 8.12
N ARG A 86 7.28 -1.46 9.06
CA ARG A 86 7.87 -0.33 9.78
C ARG A 86 8.98 0.38 8.98
N TYR A 87 9.73 -0.38 8.19
CA TYR A 87 10.92 0.12 7.49
C TYR A 87 10.78 0.15 5.96
N GLY A 88 9.66 -0.32 5.41
CA GLY A 88 9.32 -0.29 3.99
C GLY A 88 8.68 1.00 3.49
#